data_AF-A0A349M7C9-F1
#
_entry.id   AF-A0A349M7C9-F1
#
_cell.length_a   1.000
_cell.length_b   1.000
_cell.length_c   1.000
_cell.angle_alpha   90.00
_cell.angle_beta   90.00
_cell.angle_gamma   90.00
#
_symmetry.space_group_name_H-M   'P 1'
#
loop_
_entity.id
_entity.type
_entity.pdbx_description
1 polymer ?
#
loop_
_entity_poly.entity_id
_entity_poly.type
_entity_poly.pdbx_seq_one_letter_code
_entity_poly.pdbx_strand_id
1 'polypeptide(L)'
;VRTSADAAWNARLNSIQVQGGTSNELFTFYTALYHTFIHPNSFSDANGQYIGFDGQVHTVPAGHMQYEDIPGWDEYRSLIRLRAILAPAETSDIAQSLVNDAQQGDGHLPRWEQANADSHGMNGDDGTIIVEEAYAFGARNFDTAGALSAMINGQSKIREGLSDYLKLGYVAASTTGNSADITQEYSNADFAIARLAKALGDTA
;
A
#
# COMPACT_ATOMS: atom_id res chain seq x y z
N VAL A 1 10.66 -7.81 -28.42
CA VAL A 1 10.17 -6.84 -27.42
C VAL A 1 8.67 -6.60 -27.54
N ARG A 2 8.16 -5.93 -28.60
CA ARG A 2 6.72 -5.64 -28.75
C ARG A 2 5.80 -6.86 -28.58
N THR A 3 6.03 -7.95 -29.31
CA THR A 3 5.21 -9.18 -29.20
C THR A 3 5.19 -9.76 -27.80
N SER A 4 6.31 -9.71 -27.07
CA SER A 4 6.39 -10.19 -25.69
C SER A 4 5.60 -9.30 -24.74
N ALA A 5 5.64 -7.98 -24.94
CA ALA A 5 4.83 -7.03 -24.17
C ALA A 5 3.34 -7.22 -24.45
N ASP A 6 2.95 -7.39 -25.72
CA ASP A 6 1.56 -7.66 -26.11
C ASP A 6 1.05 -8.97 -25.46
N ALA A 7 1.88 -10.02 -25.42
CA ALA A 7 1.51 -11.28 -24.76
C ALA A 7 1.34 -11.12 -23.25
N ALA A 8 2.24 -10.39 -22.59
CA ALA A 8 2.17 -10.12 -21.15
C ALA A 8 0.92 -9.29 -20.79
N TRP A 9 0.62 -8.24 -21.55
CA TRP A 9 -0.57 -7.43 -21.34
C TRP A 9 -1.85 -8.21 -21.61
N ASN A 10 -1.90 -9.03 -22.67
CA ASN A 10 -3.05 -9.90 -22.91
C ASN A 10 -3.26 -10.88 -21.75
N ALA A 11 -2.20 -11.48 -21.20
CA ALA A 11 -2.32 -12.35 -20.05
C ALA A 11 -2.86 -11.62 -18.81
N ARG A 12 -2.36 -10.39 -18.54
CA ARG A 12 -2.82 -9.56 -17.42
C ARG A 12 -4.27 -9.13 -17.58
N LEU A 13 -4.64 -8.54 -18.72
CA LEU A 13 -5.99 -8.03 -18.96
C LEU A 13 -7.04 -9.15 -19.00
N ASN A 14 -6.61 -10.39 -19.31
CA ASN A 14 -7.48 -11.56 -19.26
C ASN A 14 -7.76 -12.05 -17.82
N SER A 15 -7.26 -11.37 -16.78
CA SER A 15 -7.63 -11.62 -15.38
C SER A 15 -9.10 -11.33 -15.10
N ILE A 16 -9.74 -10.47 -15.91
CA ILE A 16 -11.18 -10.24 -15.89
C ILE A 16 -11.72 -10.39 -17.30
N GLN A 17 -12.62 -11.34 -17.50
CA GLN A 17 -13.34 -11.52 -18.76
C GLN A 17 -14.75 -10.95 -18.63
N VAL A 18 -15.05 -9.93 -19.43
CA VAL A 18 -16.38 -9.31 -19.50
C VAL A 18 -17.16 -9.80 -20.73
N GLN A 19 -18.48 -9.89 -20.62
CA GLN A 19 -19.39 -10.27 -21.71
C GLN A 19 -20.46 -9.18 -21.91
N GLY A 20 -20.86 -8.95 -23.17
CA GLY A 20 -21.79 -7.88 -23.55
C GLY A 20 -21.11 -6.52 -23.70
N GLY A 21 -21.92 -5.45 -23.72
CA GLY A 21 -21.45 -4.08 -23.92
C GLY A 21 -21.12 -3.72 -25.37
N THR A 22 -21.03 -2.42 -25.63
CA THR A 22 -20.56 -1.84 -26.88
C THR A 22 -19.03 -1.86 -26.94
N SER A 23 -18.46 -1.73 -28.14
CA SER A 23 -17.00 -1.63 -28.32
C SER A 23 -16.38 -0.48 -27.50
N ASN A 24 -17.11 0.62 -27.28
CA ASN A 24 -16.63 1.76 -26.48
C ASN A 24 -16.60 1.45 -24.98
N GLU A 25 -17.57 0.69 -24.48
CA GLU A 25 -17.60 0.26 -23.07
C GLU A 25 -16.47 -0.75 -22.81
N LEU A 26 -16.25 -1.69 -23.72
CA LEU A 26 -15.13 -2.64 -23.65
C LEU A 26 -13.78 -1.90 -23.68
N PHE A 27 -13.63 -0.91 -24.57
CA PHE A 27 -12.43 -0.10 -24.64
C PHE A 27 -12.17 0.65 -23.33
N THR A 28 -13.21 1.30 -22.78
CA THR A 28 -13.12 2.01 -21.50
C THR A 28 -12.72 1.07 -20.36
N PHE A 29 -13.35 -0.11 -20.28
CA PHE A 29 -13.09 -1.08 -19.23
C PHE A 29 -11.65 -1.60 -19.26
N TYR A 30 -11.17 -2.11 -20.41
CA TYR A 30 -9.82 -2.66 -20.49
C TYR A 30 -8.74 -1.59 -20.41
N THR A 31 -9.03 -0.34 -20.81
CA THR A 31 -8.12 0.79 -20.57
C THR A 31 -8.01 1.11 -19.08
N ALA A 32 -9.14 1.11 -18.36
CA ALA A 32 -9.12 1.30 -16.91
C ALA A 32 -8.36 0.16 -16.20
N LEU A 33 -8.61 -1.10 -16.57
CA LEU A 33 -7.90 -2.27 -16.04
C LEU A 33 -6.40 -2.23 -16.34
N TYR A 34 -6.00 -1.75 -17.52
CA TYR A 34 -4.60 -1.47 -17.83
C TYR A 34 -4.00 -0.47 -16.85
N HIS A 35 -4.69 0.65 -16.58
CA HIS A 35 -4.21 1.67 -15.65
C HIS A 35 -4.09 1.19 -14.18
N THR A 36 -4.78 0.12 -13.78
CA THR A 36 -4.61 -0.45 -12.44
C THR A 36 -3.33 -1.29 -12.28
N PHE A 37 -2.56 -1.50 -13.35
CA PHE A 37 -1.36 -2.35 -13.34
C PHE A 37 -0.09 -1.65 -13.85
N ILE A 38 -0.12 -0.34 -14.03
CA ILE A 38 1.06 0.46 -14.39
C ILE A 38 1.79 1.02 -13.17
N HIS A 39 1.14 1.02 -12.00
CA HIS A 39 1.68 1.38 -10.69
C HIS A 39 1.16 0.41 -9.60
N PRO A 40 1.85 0.26 -8.45
CA PRO A 40 3.21 0.70 -8.14
C PRO A 40 4.29 0.14 -9.08
N ASN A 41 5.50 0.71 -9.07
CA ASN A 41 6.59 0.39 -10.01
C ASN A 41 7.61 -0.59 -9.40
N SER A 42 8.23 -1.41 -10.24
CA SER A 42 9.37 -2.23 -9.82
C SER A 42 10.57 -1.34 -9.52
N PHE A 43 11.10 -1.42 -8.30
CA PHE A 43 12.22 -0.60 -7.83
C PHE A 43 13.55 -1.36 -7.72
N SER A 44 13.50 -2.68 -7.49
CA SER A 44 14.71 -3.51 -7.48
C SER A 44 15.21 -3.87 -8.88
N ASP A 45 16.52 -3.89 -9.04
CA ASP A 45 17.22 -4.33 -10.25
C ASP A 45 17.01 -5.83 -10.54
N ALA A 46 17.43 -6.27 -11.73
CA ALA A 46 17.31 -7.67 -12.16
C ALA A 46 18.04 -8.69 -11.25
N ASN A 47 18.96 -8.23 -10.40
CA ASN A 47 19.65 -9.04 -9.39
C ASN A 47 18.98 -8.98 -7.99
N GLY A 48 17.85 -8.29 -7.87
CA GLY A 48 17.10 -8.08 -6.62
C GLY A 48 17.61 -6.93 -5.76
N GLN A 49 18.63 -6.18 -6.17
CA GLN A 49 19.18 -5.08 -5.38
C GLN A 49 18.36 -3.80 -5.52
N TYR A 50 18.24 -3.03 -4.44
CA TYR A 50 17.58 -1.72 -4.43
C TYR A 50 18.19 -0.83 -3.34
N ILE A 51 17.98 0.48 -3.44
CA ILE A 51 18.39 1.46 -2.42
C ILE A 51 17.27 1.59 -1.37
N GLY A 52 17.57 1.33 -0.11
CA GLY A 52 16.59 1.40 0.98
C GLY A 52 16.40 2.81 1.54
N PHE A 53 15.44 2.94 2.46
CA PHE A 53 15.15 4.19 3.17
C PHE A 53 16.32 4.67 4.06
N ASP A 54 17.22 3.76 4.44
CA ASP A 54 18.48 4.06 5.15
C ASP A 54 19.61 4.52 4.21
N GLY A 55 19.34 4.62 2.91
CA GLY A 55 20.34 4.92 1.89
C GLY A 55 21.38 3.82 1.68
N GLN A 56 21.12 2.59 2.15
CA GLN A 56 21.96 1.42 1.92
C GLN A 56 21.37 0.52 0.84
N VAL A 57 22.22 -0.29 0.20
CA VAL A 57 21.77 -1.28 -0.77
C VAL A 57 21.25 -2.51 -0.04
N HIS A 58 20.00 -2.87 -0.29
CA HIS A 58 19.35 -4.08 0.20
C HIS A 58 19.13 -5.06 -0.96
N THR A 59 18.66 -6.28 -0.67
CA THR A 59 18.40 -7.29 -1.69
C THR A 59 17.16 -8.08 -1.34
N VAL A 60 16.18 -8.10 -2.24
CA VAL A 60 14.98 -8.93 -2.07
C VAL A 60 15.30 -10.41 -2.28
N PRO A 61 14.56 -11.34 -1.63
CA PRO A 61 14.72 -12.77 -1.88
C PRO A 61 14.42 -13.12 -3.34
N ALA A 62 15.02 -14.21 -3.83
CA ALA A 62 14.81 -14.66 -5.21
C ALA A 62 13.32 -14.92 -5.48
N GLY A 63 12.81 -14.34 -6.58
CA GLY A 63 11.40 -14.45 -6.97
C GLY A 63 10.49 -13.35 -6.42
N HIS A 64 11.04 -12.42 -5.63
CA HIS A 64 10.34 -11.24 -5.11
C HIS A 64 10.84 -9.96 -5.78
N MET A 65 10.11 -8.87 -5.59
CA MET A 65 10.41 -7.54 -6.10
C MET A 65 10.20 -6.49 -4.99
N GLN A 66 11.08 -5.49 -4.91
CA GLN A 66 10.77 -4.26 -4.16
C GLN A 66 9.98 -3.33 -5.09
N TYR A 67 8.90 -2.77 -4.59
CA TYR A 67 8.09 -1.77 -5.28
C TYR A 67 8.37 -0.37 -4.75
N GLU A 68 8.14 0.63 -5.61
CA GLU A 68 8.11 2.06 -5.27
C GLU A 68 6.85 2.74 -5.84
N ASP A 69 6.66 4.03 -5.55
CA ASP A 69 5.56 4.88 -6.02
C ASP A 69 4.20 4.39 -5.52
N ILE A 70 4.06 4.31 -4.19
CA ILE A 70 2.82 3.93 -3.48
C ILE A 70 2.16 5.20 -2.89
N PRO A 71 1.26 5.89 -3.63
CA PRO A 71 0.50 7.03 -3.14
C PRO A 71 -0.65 6.57 -2.23
N GLY A 72 -0.34 6.36 -0.95
CA GLY A 72 -1.18 5.60 -0.04
C GLY A 72 -2.64 6.07 0.02
N TRP A 73 -2.82 7.39 0.13
CA TRP A 73 -4.14 8.03 0.17
C TRP A 73 -5.03 7.58 -1.00
N ASP A 74 -4.56 7.64 -2.24
CA ASP A 74 -5.39 7.25 -3.38
C ASP A 74 -5.57 5.73 -3.49
N GLU A 75 -4.50 4.96 -3.27
CA GLU A 75 -4.50 3.52 -3.56
C GLU A 75 -5.40 2.71 -2.63
N TYR A 76 -5.42 3.04 -1.32
CA TYR A 76 -6.19 2.27 -0.34
C TYR A 76 -7.70 2.28 -0.68
N ARG A 77 -8.19 3.34 -1.32
CA ARG A 77 -9.63 3.52 -1.59
C ARG A 77 -10.19 2.44 -2.51
N SER A 78 -9.38 1.84 -3.38
CA SER A 78 -9.85 0.79 -4.30
C SER A 78 -8.76 -0.11 -4.89
N LEU A 79 -7.57 0.43 -5.18
CA LEU A 79 -6.58 -0.23 -6.01
C LEU A 79 -5.98 -1.45 -5.31
N ILE A 80 -5.55 -1.30 -4.06
CA ILE A 80 -4.88 -2.39 -3.33
C ILE A 80 -5.79 -3.61 -3.17
N ARG A 81 -7.09 -3.40 -2.91
CA ARG A 81 -8.09 -4.47 -2.79
C ARG A 81 -8.27 -5.21 -4.11
N LEU A 82 -8.44 -4.46 -5.21
CA LEU A 82 -8.57 -5.05 -6.54
C LEU A 82 -7.33 -5.87 -6.89
N ARG A 83 -6.14 -5.31 -6.63
CA ARG A 83 -4.87 -5.99 -6.91
C ARG A 83 -4.65 -7.21 -6.04
N ALA A 84 -5.02 -7.18 -4.76
CA ALA A 84 -4.94 -8.34 -3.88
C ALA A 84 -5.78 -9.52 -4.39
N ILE A 85 -6.96 -9.24 -4.97
CA ILE A 85 -7.82 -10.26 -5.59
C ILE A 85 -7.19 -10.82 -6.87
N LEU A 86 -6.69 -9.94 -7.76
CA LEU A 86 -6.26 -10.33 -9.10
C LEU A 86 -4.81 -10.83 -9.19
N ALA A 87 -3.94 -10.32 -8.31
CA ALA A 87 -2.49 -10.53 -8.32
C ALA A 87 -1.94 -10.62 -6.88
N PRO A 88 -2.41 -11.57 -6.04
CA PRO A 88 -2.08 -11.63 -4.62
C PRO A 88 -0.59 -11.75 -4.31
N ALA A 89 0.19 -12.43 -5.18
CA ALA A 89 1.65 -12.51 -5.01
C ALA A 89 2.31 -11.14 -5.18
N GLU A 90 1.95 -10.42 -6.25
CA GLU A 90 2.46 -9.07 -6.53
C GLU A 90 2.04 -8.07 -5.46
N THR A 91 0.80 -8.16 -4.97
CA THR A 91 0.32 -7.32 -3.87
C THR A 91 0.98 -7.68 -2.54
N SER A 92 1.41 -8.93 -2.34
CA SER A 92 2.19 -9.29 -1.15
C SER A 92 3.58 -8.66 -1.21
N ASP A 93 4.20 -8.58 -2.38
CA ASP A 93 5.47 -7.87 -2.57
C ASP A 93 5.33 -6.36 -2.33
N ILE A 94 4.22 -5.75 -2.76
CA ILE A 94 3.92 -4.34 -2.44
C ILE A 94 3.78 -4.12 -0.94
N ALA A 95 3.01 -4.97 -0.25
CA ALA A 95 2.88 -4.89 1.21
C ALA A 95 4.23 -5.11 1.91
N GLN A 96 5.03 -6.07 1.45
CA GLN A 96 6.37 -6.32 1.96
C GLN A 96 7.31 -5.12 1.72
N SER A 97 7.16 -4.42 0.60
CA SER A 97 7.94 -3.22 0.28
C SER A 97 7.73 -2.13 1.33
N LEU A 98 6.47 -1.81 1.68
CA LEU A 98 6.16 -0.89 2.77
C LEU A 98 6.73 -1.33 4.12
N VAL A 99 6.73 -2.64 4.40
CA VAL A 99 7.33 -3.19 5.63
C VAL A 99 8.85 -3.02 5.62
N ASN A 100 9.50 -3.25 4.49
CA ASN A 100 10.94 -3.02 4.33
C ASN A 100 11.26 -1.54 4.55
N ASP A 101 10.47 -0.63 3.98
CA ASP A 101 10.65 0.81 4.12
C ASP A 101 10.53 1.24 5.58
N ALA A 102 9.55 0.72 6.32
CA ALA A 102 9.41 0.99 7.75
C ALA A 102 10.61 0.49 8.56
N GLN A 103 11.12 -0.71 8.25
CA GLN A 103 12.27 -1.31 8.95
C GLN A 103 13.59 -0.58 8.64
N GLN A 104 13.71 -0.02 7.44
CA GLN A 104 14.89 0.69 6.96
C GLN A 104 14.82 2.20 7.26
N GLY A 105 13.62 2.73 7.48
CA GLY A 105 13.35 4.10 7.87
C GLY A 105 13.30 4.28 9.39
N ASP A 106 12.39 5.13 9.86
CA ASP A 106 12.22 5.46 11.29
C ASP A 106 11.04 4.74 11.96
N GLY A 107 10.60 3.62 11.37
CA GLY A 107 9.71 2.65 12.01
C GLY A 107 8.22 2.80 11.69
N HIS A 108 7.83 3.67 10.74
CA HIS A 108 6.46 3.77 10.24
C HIS A 108 6.34 3.32 8.79
N LEU A 109 5.16 2.85 8.42
CA LEU A 109 4.83 2.59 7.02
C LEU A 109 4.67 3.94 6.30
N PRO A 110 5.33 4.17 5.17
CA PRO A 110 5.21 5.42 4.42
C PRO A 110 3.75 5.74 4.09
N ARG A 111 3.33 7.02 4.23
CA ARG A 111 1.99 7.43 3.77
C ARG A 111 1.97 7.71 2.27
N TRP A 112 3.07 8.21 1.72
CA TRP A 112 3.21 8.49 0.29
C TRP A 112 4.64 8.23 -0.15
N GLU A 113 4.89 7.00 -0.52
CA GLU A 113 6.21 6.54 -0.92
C GLU A 113 6.56 7.03 -2.34
N GLN A 114 7.77 7.55 -2.49
CA GLN A 114 8.37 7.92 -3.77
C GLN A 114 9.84 7.54 -3.74
N ALA A 115 10.22 6.57 -4.57
CA ALA A 115 11.51 5.89 -4.43
C ALA A 115 11.76 5.47 -2.99
N ASN A 116 12.96 5.70 -2.48
CA ASN A 116 13.35 5.30 -1.14
C ASN A 116 13.06 6.37 -0.08
N ALA A 117 11.95 7.10 -0.20
CA ALA A 117 11.55 8.14 0.74
C ALA A 117 10.03 8.24 0.91
N ASP A 118 9.61 8.62 2.12
CA ASP A 118 8.24 9.07 2.38
C ASP A 118 8.15 10.56 2.07
N SER A 119 7.45 10.91 0.99
CA SER A 119 7.23 12.30 0.58
C SER A 119 6.24 13.03 1.49
N HIS A 120 5.54 12.30 2.36
CA HIS A 120 4.49 12.82 3.23
C HIS A 120 3.37 13.53 2.43
N GLY A 121 3.05 13.05 1.23
CA GLY A 121 1.89 13.50 0.46
C GLY A 121 0.57 13.25 1.21
N MET A 122 -0.38 14.19 1.06
CA MET A 122 -1.72 14.17 1.67
C MET A 122 -1.71 14.01 3.21
N ASN A 123 -2.86 13.67 3.82
CA ASN A 123 -2.97 13.44 5.26
C ASN A 123 -3.40 11.99 5.52
N GLY A 124 -3.17 11.49 6.74
CA GLY A 124 -3.62 10.17 7.15
C GLY A 124 -2.47 9.26 7.58
N ASP A 125 -2.77 7.98 7.65
CA ASP A 125 -1.87 6.87 7.96
C ASP A 125 -2.21 5.73 7.00
N ASP A 126 -2.07 6.02 5.71
CA ASP A 126 -2.67 5.23 4.64
C ASP A 126 -1.90 3.94 4.37
N GLY A 127 -0.58 3.92 4.59
CA GLY A 127 0.24 2.71 4.49
C GLY A 127 -0.26 1.60 5.43
N THR A 128 -0.72 1.98 6.62
CA THR A 128 -1.39 1.08 7.58
C THR A 128 -2.66 0.46 6.99
N ILE A 129 -3.49 1.25 6.30
CA ILE A 129 -4.72 0.76 5.67
C ILE A 129 -4.39 -0.17 4.51
N ILE A 130 -3.42 0.20 3.66
CA ILE A 130 -2.98 -0.61 2.50
C ILE A 130 -2.53 -2.00 2.93
N VAL A 131 -1.69 -2.09 3.97
CA VAL A 131 -1.17 -3.36 4.47
C VAL A 131 -2.29 -4.27 4.98
N GLU A 132 -3.24 -3.73 5.75
CA GLU A 132 -4.38 -4.54 6.22
C GLU A 132 -5.26 -5.00 5.07
N GLU A 133 -5.56 -4.12 4.13
CA GLU A 133 -6.44 -4.46 3.02
C GLU A 133 -5.80 -5.46 2.05
N ALA A 134 -4.50 -5.35 1.80
CA ALA A 134 -3.74 -6.39 1.08
C ALA A 134 -3.96 -7.76 1.74
N TYR A 135 -3.79 -7.85 3.07
CA TYR A 135 -3.98 -9.07 3.83
C TYR A 135 -5.44 -9.59 3.79
N ALA A 136 -6.39 -8.68 4.02
CA ALA A 136 -7.82 -8.99 4.09
C ALA A 136 -8.35 -9.55 2.76
N PHE A 137 -7.84 -9.05 1.64
CA PHE A 137 -8.26 -9.43 0.29
C PHE A 137 -7.41 -10.54 -0.36
N GLY A 138 -6.45 -11.11 0.36
CA GLY A 138 -5.82 -12.39 0.02
C GLY A 138 -4.32 -12.35 -0.25
N ALA A 139 -3.70 -11.16 -0.29
CA ALA A 139 -2.26 -11.01 -0.41
C ALA A 139 -1.63 -11.12 0.98
N ARG A 140 -1.26 -12.34 1.39
CA ARG A 140 -0.81 -12.62 2.78
C ARG A 140 0.65 -13.04 2.91
N ASN A 141 1.41 -13.02 1.82
CA ASN A 141 2.78 -13.53 1.80
C ASN A 141 3.81 -12.42 2.06
N PHE A 142 3.74 -11.81 3.23
CA PHE A 142 4.66 -10.77 3.70
C PHE A 142 4.83 -10.87 5.22
N ASP A 143 5.78 -10.14 5.80
CA ASP A 143 6.02 -10.09 7.24
C ASP A 143 4.89 -9.34 7.97
N THR A 144 3.78 -10.03 8.21
CA THR A 144 2.59 -9.48 8.86
C THR A 144 2.85 -9.04 10.30
N ALA A 145 3.79 -9.70 10.99
CA ALA A 145 4.15 -9.34 12.36
C ALA A 145 4.98 -8.06 12.39
N GLY A 146 5.97 -7.94 11.50
CA GLY A 146 6.72 -6.70 11.29
C GLY A 146 5.80 -5.55 10.84
N ALA A 147 4.85 -5.84 9.96
CA ALA A 147 3.85 -4.86 9.52
C ALA A 147 3.00 -4.34 10.67
N LEU A 148 2.39 -5.23 11.47
CA LEU A 148 1.60 -4.83 12.64
C LEU A 148 2.43 -4.02 13.65
N SER A 149 3.70 -4.42 13.86
CA SER A 149 4.62 -3.68 14.71
C SER A 149 4.87 -2.26 14.20
N ALA A 150 5.07 -2.07 12.90
CA ALA A 150 5.24 -0.75 12.29
C ALA A 150 3.95 0.09 12.39
N MET A 151 2.79 -0.50 12.15
CA MET A 151 1.48 0.19 12.25
C MET A 151 1.20 0.71 13.67
N ILE A 152 1.61 -0.04 14.71
CA ILE A 152 1.40 0.35 16.11
C ILE A 152 2.45 1.37 16.56
N ASN A 153 3.73 1.08 16.33
CA ASN A 153 4.83 1.87 16.89
C ASN A 153 5.16 3.12 16.05
N GLY A 154 4.83 3.11 14.76
CA GLY A 154 5.11 4.20 13.82
C GLY A 154 4.16 5.39 13.89
N GLN A 155 3.04 5.29 14.63
CA GLN A 155 2.01 6.35 14.65
C GLN A 155 2.57 7.73 14.99
N SER A 156 3.49 7.81 15.97
CA SER A 156 4.08 9.09 16.39
C SER A 156 4.98 9.75 15.34
N LYS A 157 5.39 9.01 14.31
CA LYS A 157 6.20 9.50 13.18
C LYS A 157 5.35 10.05 12.06
N ILE A 158 4.24 9.38 11.78
CA ILE A 158 3.40 9.67 10.61
C ILE A 158 2.14 10.50 10.92
N ARG A 159 1.63 10.43 12.16
CA ARG A 159 0.36 11.05 12.54
C ARG A 159 0.53 12.43 13.15
N GLU A 160 0.15 13.45 12.37
CA GLU A 160 0.02 14.84 12.80
C GLU A 160 -1.11 15.00 13.83
N GLY A 161 -0.87 15.77 14.90
CA GLY A 161 -1.89 16.01 15.93
C GLY A 161 -2.29 14.75 16.73
N LEU A 162 -1.47 13.69 16.71
CA LEU A 162 -1.73 12.42 17.40
C LEU A 162 -2.06 12.62 18.89
N SER A 163 -1.40 13.55 19.57
CA SER A 163 -1.67 13.82 20.99
C SER A 163 -3.11 14.28 21.24
N ASP A 164 -3.66 15.10 20.34
CA ASP A 164 -5.05 15.55 20.43
C ASP A 164 -5.98 14.39 20.13
N TYR A 165 -5.70 13.66 19.04
CA TYR A 165 -6.48 12.50 18.64
C TYR A 165 -6.63 11.49 19.79
N LEU A 166 -5.52 11.11 20.43
CA LEU A 166 -5.52 10.15 21.54
C LEU A 166 -6.21 10.70 22.80
N LYS A 167 -6.13 12.02 23.06
CA LYS A 167 -6.70 12.63 24.28
C LYS A 167 -8.18 12.97 24.14
N LEU A 168 -8.60 13.42 22.96
CA LEU A 168 -9.91 13.99 22.69
C LEU A 168 -10.81 13.04 21.89
N GLY A 169 -10.24 12.04 21.22
CA GLY A 169 -10.92 11.19 20.24
C GLY A 169 -11.03 11.83 18.85
N TYR A 170 -10.40 12.99 18.64
CA TYR A 170 -10.37 13.71 17.35
C TYR A 170 -9.18 14.68 17.31
N VAL A 171 -8.74 15.05 16.11
CA VAL A 171 -7.75 16.12 15.92
C VAL A 171 -8.46 17.48 16.04
N ALA A 172 -7.96 18.36 16.90
CA ALA A 172 -8.60 19.65 17.11
C ALA A 172 -8.40 20.59 15.91
N ALA A 173 -9.43 21.37 15.57
CA ALA A 173 -9.35 22.37 14.49
C ALA A 173 -8.31 23.48 14.78
N SER A 174 -7.95 23.69 16.04
CA SER A 174 -6.85 24.58 16.43
C SER A 174 -5.47 24.05 16.08
N THR A 175 -5.34 22.75 15.80
CA THR A 175 -4.07 22.07 15.53
C THR A 175 -3.75 22.06 14.04
N THR A 176 -4.77 21.90 13.19
CA THR A 176 -4.61 21.90 11.73
C THR A 176 -5.92 22.25 11.02
N GLY A 177 -5.82 22.83 9.83
CA GLY A 177 -6.97 23.13 8.96
C GLY A 177 -7.65 21.89 8.39
N ASN A 178 -6.98 20.73 8.39
CA ASN A 178 -7.49 19.46 7.86
C ASN A 178 -8.06 18.55 8.96
N SER A 179 -8.40 19.08 10.14
CA SER A 179 -8.62 18.28 11.34
C SER A 179 -9.76 17.26 11.23
N ALA A 180 -10.83 17.61 10.51
CA ALA A 180 -11.99 16.73 10.31
C ALA A 180 -11.70 15.57 9.34
N ASP A 181 -10.85 15.81 8.34
CA ASP A 181 -10.37 14.80 7.39
C ASP A 181 -9.43 13.82 8.10
N ILE A 182 -8.40 14.35 8.76
CA ILE A 182 -7.41 13.56 9.52
C ILE A 182 -8.07 12.67 10.56
N THR A 183 -9.07 13.18 11.29
CA THR A 183 -9.78 12.39 12.31
C THR A 183 -10.45 11.15 11.69
N GLN A 184 -11.03 11.29 10.49
CA GLN A 184 -11.67 10.17 9.80
C GLN A 184 -10.63 9.20 9.23
N GLU A 185 -9.54 9.71 8.64
CA GLU A 185 -8.45 8.86 8.13
C GLU A 185 -7.81 8.04 9.26
N TYR A 186 -7.58 8.63 10.44
CA TYR A 186 -7.06 7.89 11.61
C TYR A 186 -8.06 6.86 12.16
N SER A 187 -9.36 7.15 12.10
CA SER A 187 -10.39 6.18 12.48
C SER A 187 -10.35 4.94 11.58
N ASN A 188 -10.10 5.12 10.28
CA ASN A 188 -9.93 4.02 9.33
C ASN A 188 -8.62 3.25 9.59
N ALA A 189 -7.52 3.96 9.83
CA ALA A 189 -6.23 3.34 10.14
C ALA A 189 -6.26 2.55 11.45
N ASP A 190 -6.92 3.06 12.50
CA ASP A 190 -7.10 2.34 13.77
C ASP A 190 -7.97 1.09 13.59
N PHE A 191 -9.02 1.18 12.77
CA PHE A 191 -9.80 0.00 12.40
C PHE A 191 -8.92 -1.03 11.68
N ALA A 192 -8.10 -0.62 10.70
CA ALA A 192 -7.16 -1.50 10.00
C ALA A 192 -6.18 -2.18 10.97
N ILE A 193 -5.58 -1.44 11.90
CA ILE A 193 -4.72 -2.01 12.96
C ILE A 193 -5.45 -3.09 13.74
N ALA A 194 -6.66 -2.78 14.24
CA ALA A 194 -7.46 -3.73 15.01
C ALA A 194 -7.84 -4.97 14.20
N ARG A 195 -8.11 -4.82 12.89
CA ARG A 195 -8.47 -5.93 12.00
C ARG A 195 -7.29 -6.85 11.72
N LEU A 196 -6.11 -6.30 11.43
CA LEU A 196 -4.90 -7.10 11.24
C LEU A 196 -4.50 -7.80 12.54
N ALA A 197 -4.46 -7.09 13.67
CA ALA A 197 -4.16 -7.64 14.99
C ALA A 197 -5.06 -8.85 15.31
N LYS A 198 -6.37 -8.68 15.13
CA LYS A 198 -7.36 -9.77 15.30
C LYS A 198 -7.10 -10.95 14.37
N ALA A 199 -6.76 -10.69 13.11
CA ALA A 199 -6.49 -11.74 12.14
C ALA A 199 -5.20 -12.52 12.46
N LEU A 200 -4.25 -11.91 13.17
CA LEU A 200 -3.02 -12.53 13.67
C LEU A 200 -3.19 -13.19 15.04
N GLY A 201 -4.40 -13.17 15.61
CA GLY A 201 -4.72 -13.80 16.89
C GLY A 201 -4.51 -12.92 18.12
N ASP A 202 -4.24 -11.63 17.94
CA ASP A 202 -4.27 -10.66 19.04
C ASP A 202 -5.72 -10.27 19.32
N THR A 203 -6.20 -10.59 20.52
CA THR A 203 -7.58 -10.35 20.95
C THR A 203 -7.69 -9.30 22.05
N ALA A 204 -6.61 -8.56 22.33
CA ALA A 204 -6.61 -7.49 23.31
C ALA A 204 -7.45 -6.28 22.88
#